data_AF-A0A2A4JLL5-F1
#
_entry.id   AF-A0A2A4JLL5-F1
#
_cell.length_a   1.000
_cell.length_b   1.000
_cell.length_c   1.000
_cell.angle_alpha   90.00
_cell.angle_beta   90.00
_cell.angle_gamma   90.00
#
_symmetry.space_group_name_H-M   'P 1'
#
loop_
_entity.id
_entity.type
_entity.pdbx_description
1 polymer ?
#
loop_
_entity_poly.entity_id
_entity_poly.type
_entity_poly.pdbx_seq_one_letter_code
_entity_poly.pdbx_strand_id
1 'polypeptide(L)'
;MHQVFVYGTLKRGEPNHYWLEDTNNGVGRYVINGHTEKKFPLIIATKYNIPFLLYSPGDGHFVRGEIYDVDEKMLQKLDILEDHPNYYVREKDHIVIKSLESTGEETEKNVLCWVYFLKNFKPELLKRPHLESYSSQGSHGMPYMDSNNESVIDDLDDDVMPKKP
;
A
#
# COMPACT_ATOMS: atom_id res chain seq x y z
N MET A 1 -1.47 19.10 5.80
CA MET A 1 -0.60 17.92 5.60
C MET A 1 -1.35 16.70 6.06
N HIS A 2 -1.12 15.58 5.38
CA HIS A 2 -1.80 14.30 5.60
C HIS A 2 -0.74 13.23 5.83
N GLN A 3 -1.03 12.26 6.70
CA GLN A 3 -0.16 11.10 6.88
C GLN A 3 -0.68 9.96 6.03
N VAL A 4 0.16 9.44 5.15
CA VAL A 4 -0.15 8.30 4.27
C VAL A 4 0.78 7.15 4.63
N PHE A 5 0.23 5.97 4.78
CA PHE A 5 0.98 4.74 4.99
C PHE A 5 1.08 3.95 3.69
N VAL A 6 2.32 3.73 3.23
CA VAL A 6 2.62 2.98 2.01
C VAL A 6 3.23 1.63 2.36
N TYR A 7 2.72 0.57 1.73
CA TYR A 7 3.14 -0.82 2.00
C TYR A 7 3.72 -1.52 0.75
N GLY A 8 3.46 -0.98 -0.44
CA GLY A 8 3.77 -1.58 -1.74
C GLY A 8 4.87 -0.86 -2.50
N THR A 9 4.63 -0.63 -3.80
CA THR A 9 5.61 -0.10 -4.77
C THR A 9 6.07 1.34 -4.50
N LEU A 10 5.36 2.09 -3.65
CA LEU A 10 5.71 3.46 -3.27
C LEU A 10 6.75 3.57 -2.15
N LYS A 11 7.08 2.47 -1.45
CA LYS A 11 8.10 2.49 -0.39
C LYS A 11 9.50 2.82 -0.93
N ARG A 12 10.41 3.31 -0.09
CA ARG A 12 11.82 3.51 -0.47
C ARG A 12 12.44 2.23 -1.01
N GLY A 13 13.17 2.37 -2.10
CA GLY A 13 13.80 1.25 -2.80
C GLY A 13 12.86 0.43 -3.68
N GLU A 14 11.56 0.77 -3.72
CA GLU A 14 10.58 0.12 -4.58
C GLU A 14 10.33 0.92 -5.89
N PRO A 15 9.81 0.27 -6.95
CA PRO A 15 9.82 0.84 -8.30
C PRO A 15 9.11 2.18 -8.48
N ASN A 16 8.05 2.44 -7.70
CA ASN A 16 7.23 3.65 -7.83
C ASN A 16 7.60 4.73 -6.80
N HIS A 17 8.69 4.56 -6.04
CA HIS A 17 9.07 5.53 -5.00
C HIS A 17 9.24 6.96 -5.53
N TYR A 18 9.68 7.10 -6.78
CA TYR A 18 9.88 8.39 -7.45
C TYR A 18 8.63 9.28 -7.45
N TRP A 19 7.42 8.71 -7.35
CA TRP A 19 6.18 9.50 -7.25
C TRP A 19 6.15 10.40 -6.01
N LEU A 20 6.69 9.94 -4.88
CA LEU A 20 6.75 10.68 -3.62
C LEU A 20 7.89 11.71 -3.60
N GLU A 21 8.90 11.51 -4.44
CA GLU A 21 10.07 12.41 -4.58
C GLU A 21 9.85 13.50 -5.65
N ASP A 22 8.97 13.25 -6.63
CA ASP A 22 8.69 14.22 -7.69
C ASP A 22 7.91 15.43 -7.16
N THR A 23 8.61 16.56 -7.08
CA THR A 23 8.04 17.86 -6.67
C THR A 23 6.89 18.35 -7.56
N ASN A 24 6.76 17.83 -8.78
CA ASN A 24 5.59 18.10 -9.64
C ASN A 24 4.32 17.45 -9.10
N ASN A 25 4.43 16.35 -8.35
CA ASN A 25 3.30 15.69 -7.70
C ASN A 25 2.91 16.37 -6.38
N GLY A 26 3.85 17.05 -5.72
CA GLY A 26 3.62 17.76 -4.46
C GLY A 26 4.78 17.53 -3.49
N VAL A 27 4.49 17.53 -2.20
CA VAL A 27 5.49 17.23 -1.16
C VAL A 27 5.19 15.85 -0.56
N GLY A 28 6.18 14.95 -0.59
CA GLY A 28 6.17 13.69 0.15
C GLY A 28 7.40 13.59 1.03
N ARG A 29 7.23 13.56 2.36
CA ARG A 29 8.34 13.47 3.31
C ARG A 29 8.21 12.22 4.17
N TYR A 30 9.22 11.35 4.11
CA TYR A 30 9.31 10.19 4.98
C TYR A 30 9.29 10.63 6.47
N VAL A 31 8.51 9.92 7.27
CA VAL A 31 8.38 10.16 8.72
C VAL A 31 9.02 9.01 9.48
N ILE A 32 8.46 7.80 9.38
CA ILE A 32 8.87 6.65 10.16
C ILE A 32 8.34 5.34 9.55
N ASN A 33 8.98 4.21 9.87
CA ASN A 33 8.45 2.89 9.58
C ASN A 33 7.38 2.51 10.61
N GLY A 34 6.40 1.72 10.18
CA GLY A 34 5.36 1.19 11.05
C GLY A 34 4.73 -0.08 10.49
N HIS A 35 3.71 -0.58 11.18
CA HIS A 35 2.87 -1.64 10.67
C HIS A 35 1.40 -1.40 10.98
N THR A 36 0.51 -2.04 10.23
CA THR A 36 -0.93 -1.99 10.51
C THR A 36 -1.24 -2.49 11.92
N GLU A 37 -2.18 -1.85 12.63
CA GLU A 37 -2.66 -2.31 13.94
C GLU A 37 -3.39 -3.65 13.82
N LYS A 38 -4.16 -3.81 12.73
CA LYS A 38 -4.87 -5.06 12.40
C LYS A 38 -4.07 -5.87 11.41
N LYS A 39 -4.37 -7.17 11.35
CA LYS A 39 -3.86 -8.02 10.29
C LYS A 39 -4.63 -7.78 9.00
N PHE A 40 -3.90 -7.74 7.89
CA PHE A 40 -4.47 -7.71 6.54
C PHE A 40 -3.71 -8.67 5.61
N PRO A 41 -4.40 -9.26 4.61
CA PRO A 41 -3.73 -9.95 3.51
C PRO A 41 -3.06 -8.95 2.57
N LEU A 42 -1.74 -8.89 2.62
CA LEU A 42 -0.92 -8.30 1.55
C LEU A 42 -0.47 -9.41 0.61
N ILE A 43 -0.88 -9.34 -0.66
CA ILE A 43 -0.60 -10.37 -1.65
C ILE A 43 0.09 -9.79 -2.87
N ILE A 44 0.75 -10.64 -3.66
CA ILE A 44 1.19 -10.31 -5.02
C ILE A 44 0.25 -11.01 -6.01
N ALA A 45 -0.31 -10.24 -6.94
CA ALA A 45 -1.21 -10.77 -7.97
C ALA A 45 -0.95 -10.14 -9.34
N THR A 46 -1.70 -10.66 -10.32
CA THR A 46 -1.68 -10.31 -11.74
C THR A 46 -0.38 -10.67 -12.45
N LYS A 47 -0.38 -10.60 -13.79
CA LYS A 47 0.83 -10.79 -14.61
C LYS A 47 1.91 -9.73 -14.36
N TYR A 48 1.56 -8.63 -13.69
CA TYR A 48 2.46 -7.52 -13.40
C TYR A 48 3.09 -7.60 -11.99
N ASN A 49 2.74 -8.62 -11.20
CA ASN A 49 3.22 -8.81 -9.83
C ASN A 49 2.97 -7.58 -8.92
N ILE A 50 1.77 -7.02 -9.00
CA ILE A 50 1.38 -5.85 -8.20
C ILE A 50 1.05 -6.29 -6.77
N PRO A 51 1.53 -5.57 -5.74
CA PRO A 51 1.11 -5.79 -4.36
C PRO A 51 -0.29 -5.22 -4.10
N PHE A 52 -1.17 -6.02 -3.51
CA PHE A 52 -2.51 -5.62 -3.10
C PHE A 52 -2.71 -5.82 -1.60
N LEU A 53 -3.18 -4.78 -0.90
CA LEU A 53 -3.67 -4.90 0.47
C LEU A 53 -5.17 -5.11 0.47
N LEU A 54 -5.60 -6.35 0.68
CA LEU A 54 -7.01 -6.72 0.66
C LEU A 54 -7.69 -6.26 1.95
N TYR A 55 -8.86 -5.65 1.84
CA TYR A 55 -9.67 -5.28 3.00
C TYR A 55 -10.37 -6.51 3.59
N SER A 56 -9.60 -7.35 4.29
CA SER A 56 -10.08 -8.48 5.10
C SER A 56 -9.46 -8.40 6.49
N PRO A 57 -9.95 -7.49 7.36
CA PRO A 57 -9.33 -7.24 8.65
C PRO A 57 -9.38 -8.51 9.52
N GLY A 58 -8.23 -8.89 10.06
CA GLY A 58 -8.05 -10.09 10.89
C GLY A 58 -7.32 -11.22 10.17
N ASP A 59 -7.29 -11.21 8.85
CA ASP A 59 -6.55 -12.19 8.03
C ASP A 59 -5.13 -11.72 7.71
N GLY A 60 -4.22 -12.64 7.41
CA GLY A 60 -2.85 -12.33 7.00
C GLY A 60 -1.95 -11.86 8.15
N HIS A 61 -1.25 -10.74 7.96
CA HIS A 61 -0.17 -10.27 8.83
C HIS A 61 -0.34 -8.81 9.23
N PHE A 62 0.38 -8.38 10.26
CA PHE A 62 0.59 -6.95 10.50
C PHE A 62 1.51 -6.42 9.41
N VAL A 63 0.94 -5.72 8.44
CA VAL A 63 1.64 -5.34 7.22
C VAL A 63 2.58 -4.18 7.53
N ARG A 64 3.88 -4.37 7.23
CA ARG A 64 4.93 -3.37 7.44
C ARG A 64 5.02 -2.41 6.26
N GLY A 65 5.25 -1.15 6.58
CA GLY A 65 5.36 -0.09 5.61
C GLY A 65 5.98 1.17 6.19
N GLU A 66 5.77 2.27 5.48
CA GLU A 66 6.37 3.56 5.76
C GLU A 66 5.27 4.63 5.84
N ILE A 67 5.40 5.55 6.79
CA ILE A 67 4.53 6.72 6.91
C ILE A 67 5.20 7.91 6.25
N TYR A 68 4.45 8.62 5.41
CA TYR A 68 4.85 9.87 4.76
C TYR A 68 3.91 11.00 5.16
N ASP A 69 4.47 12.16 5.47
CA ASP A 69 3.74 13.43 5.46
C ASP A 69 3.62 13.89 4.01
N VAL A 70 2.39 14.06 3.53
CA VAL A 70 2.11 14.55 2.19
C VAL A 70 1.29 15.84 2.23
N ASP A 71 1.48 16.71 1.24
CA ASP A 71 0.57 17.84 1.04
C ASP A 71 -0.71 17.39 0.31
N GLU A 72 -1.68 18.31 0.20
CA GLU A 72 -2.95 18.03 -0.47
C GLU A 72 -2.76 17.65 -1.95
N LYS A 73 -1.80 18.30 -2.62
CA LYS A 73 -1.50 18.06 -4.03
C LYS A 73 -0.96 16.64 -4.25
N MET A 74 -0.01 16.20 -3.43
CA MET A 74 0.52 14.84 -3.48
C MET A 74 -0.57 13.82 -3.17
N LEU A 75 -1.42 14.07 -2.18
CA LEU A 75 -2.52 13.17 -1.86
C LEU A 75 -3.47 12.96 -3.06
N GLN A 76 -3.83 14.04 -3.76
CA GLN A 76 -4.67 13.95 -4.96
C GLN A 76 -3.99 13.22 -6.12
N LYS A 77 -2.66 13.36 -6.25
CA LYS A 77 -1.89 12.62 -7.26
C LYS A 77 -1.84 11.13 -6.96
N LEU A 78 -1.69 10.77 -5.69
CA LEU A 78 -1.78 9.37 -5.25
C LEU A 78 -3.20 8.81 -5.48
N ASP A 79 -4.26 9.59 -5.23
CA ASP A 79 -5.63 9.15 -5.52
C ASP A 79 -5.83 8.82 -7.00
N ILE A 80 -5.24 9.60 -7.91
CA ILE A 80 -5.28 9.33 -9.35
C ILE A 80 -4.46 8.09 -9.70
N LEU A 81 -3.25 7.95 -9.13
CA LEU A 81 -2.37 6.80 -9.37
C LEU A 81 -3.03 5.48 -8.97
N GLU A 82 -3.72 5.47 -7.83
CA GLU A 82 -4.37 4.30 -7.25
C GLU A 82 -5.82 4.10 -7.75
N ASP A 83 -6.26 4.91 -8.74
CA ASP A 83 -7.63 4.96 -9.28
C ASP A 83 -8.71 4.96 -8.17
N HIS A 84 -8.53 5.83 -7.18
CA HIS A 84 -9.47 6.01 -6.08
C HIS A 84 -10.71 6.80 -6.53
N PRO A 85 -11.95 6.38 -6.17
CA PRO A 85 -12.34 5.22 -5.34
C PRO A 85 -12.74 3.96 -6.13
N ASN A 86 -12.41 3.86 -7.41
CA ASN A 86 -12.89 2.80 -8.29
C ASN A 86 -12.13 1.49 -8.07
N TYR A 87 -10.79 1.55 -8.05
CA TYR A 87 -9.92 0.39 -7.92
C TYR A 87 -9.46 0.21 -6.46
N TYR A 88 -8.70 1.17 -5.92
CA TYR A 88 -8.41 1.23 -4.49
C TYR A 88 -9.33 2.21 -3.75
N VAL A 89 -9.62 1.91 -2.49
CA VAL A 89 -10.35 2.81 -1.59
C VAL A 89 -9.39 3.32 -0.52
N ARG A 90 -9.15 4.62 -0.53
CA ARG A 90 -8.42 5.32 0.54
C ARG A 90 -9.30 5.43 1.78
N GLU A 91 -8.82 4.90 2.90
CA GLU A 91 -9.48 4.97 4.20
C GLU A 91 -8.44 5.25 5.30
N LYS A 92 -8.88 5.78 6.44
CA LYS A 92 -8.01 5.93 7.61
C LYS A 92 -7.95 4.62 8.40
N ASP A 93 -6.75 4.15 8.71
CA ASP A 93 -6.53 3.05 9.66
C ASP A 93 -5.36 3.39 10.61
N HIS A 94 -5.28 2.69 11.74
CA HIS A 94 -4.22 2.86 12.71
C HIS A 94 -2.97 2.09 12.29
N ILE A 95 -1.84 2.82 12.33
CA ILE A 95 -0.52 2.29 12.11
C ILE A 95 0.25 2.39 13.43
N VAL A 96 0.77 1.25 13.86
CA VAL A 96 1.64 1.12 15.03
C VAL A 96 3.05 1.54 14.62
N ILE A 97 3.61 2.49 15.35
CA ILE A 97 5.00 2.94 15.21
C ILE A 97 5.72 2.80 16.54
N LYS A 98 7.04 2.66 16.45
CA LYS A 98 7.92 2.75 17.62
C LYS A 98 8.25 4.21 17.90
N SER A 99 8.07 4.65 19.13
CA SER A 99 8.36 5.98 19.62
C SER A 99 9.33 5.89 20.78
N LEU A 100 10.35 6.75 20.80
CA LEU A 100 11.25 6.87 21.94
C LEU A 100 10.70 7.94 22.88
N GLU A 101 10.34 7.53 24.09
CA GLU A 101 9.90 8.48 25.11
C GLU A 101 11.08 9.27 25.68
N SER A 102 10.78 10.38 26.36
CA SER A 102 11.81 11.22 27.01
C SER A 102 12.61 10.48 28.08
N THR A 103 12.10 9.35 28.57
CA THR A 103 12.75 8.43 29.51
C THR A 103 13.79 7.51 28.85
N GLY A 104 13.84 7.47 27.50
CA GLY A 104 14.67 6.54 26.75
C GLY A 104 14.06 5.14 26.57
N GLU A 105 12.83 4.92 27.04
CA GLU A 105 12.07 3.69 26.79
C GLU A 105 11.41 3.73 25.41
N GLU A 106 11.50 2.63 24.67
CA GLU A 106 10.80 2.48 23.39
C GLU A 106 9.38 1.99 23.67
N THR A 107 8.39 2.75 23.19
CA THR A 107 6.96 2.43 23.31
C THR A 107 6.33 2.34 21.92
N GLU A 108 5.18 1.68 21.85
CA GLU A 108 4.36 1.65 20.65
C GLU A 108 3.27 2.71 20.72
N LYS A 109 3.08 3.41 19.61
CA LYS A 109 2.03 4.41 19.44
C LYS A 109 1.24 4.13 18.18
N ASN A 110 -0.08 4.28 18.27
CA ASN A 110 -0.96 4.29 17.12
C ASN A 110 -1.02 5.69 16.48
N VAL A 111 -0.85 5.75 15.17
CA VAL A 111 -1.02 6.94 14.34
C VAL A 111 -2.07 6.66 13.28
N LEU A 112 -3.03 7.57 13.12
CA LEU A 112 -4.08 7.43 12.14
C LEU A 112 -3.58 7.91 10.77
N CYS A 113 -3.45 7.00 9.81
CA CYS A 113 -2.92 7.29 8.48
C CYS A 113 -3.94 6.94 7.39
N TRP A 114 -3.86 7.62 6.25
CA TRP A 114 -4.51 7.18 5.03
C TRP A 114 -3.81 5.93 4.48
N VAL A 115 -4.60 4.94 4.09
CA VAL A 115 -4.16 3.67 3.50
C VAL A 115 -5.05 3.38 2.29
N TYR A 116 -4.45 2.92 1.19
CA TYR A 116 -5.19 2.43 0.03
C TYR A 116 -5.49 0.94 0.20
N PHE A 117 -6.76 0.57 0.23
CA PHE A 117 -7.20 -0.82 0.35
C PHE A 117 -7.93 -1.27 -0.90
N LEU A 118 -7.69 -2.51 -1.31
CA LEU A 118 -8.54 -3.17 -2.29
C LEU A 118 -9.74 -3.77 -1.56
N LYS A 119 -10.91 -3.15 -1.71
CA LYS A 119 -12.14 -3.56 -1.00
C LYS A 119 -13.02 -4.51 -1.80
N ASN A 120 -13.04 -4.35 -3.12
CA ASN A 120 -13.75 -5.23 -4.02
C ASN A 120 -12.73 -6.16 -4.66
N PHE A 121 -12.81 -7.46 -4.38
CA PHE A 121 -11.86 -8.43 -4.91
C PHE A 121 -12.47 -9.83 -4.95
N LYS A 122 -11.91 -10.69 -5.79
CA LYS A 122 -12.34 -12.08 -5.83
C LYS A 122 -11.90 -12.85 -4.58
N PRO A 123 -12.79 -13.61 -3.91
CA PRO A 123 -12.46 -14.31 -2.66
C PRO A 123 -11.27 -15.28 -2.76
N GLU A 124 -10.99 -15.85 -3.94
CA GLU A 124 -9.83 -16.73 -4.15
C GLU A 124 -8.49 -16.04 -3.92
N LEU A 125 -8.42 -14.71 -4.02
CA LEU A 125 -7.19 -13.97 -3.73
C LEU A 125 -6.73 -14.14 -2.28
N LEU A 126 -7.66 -14.41 -1.35
CA LEU A 126 -7.33 -14.70 0.05
C LEU A 126 -6.51 -15.99 0.20
N LYS A 127 -6.52 -16.89 -0.78
CA LYS A 127 -5.73 -18.14 -0.76
C LYS A 127 -4.29 -17.96 -1.22
N ARG A 128 -3.94 -16.79 -1.78
CA ARG A 128 -2.56 -16.50 -2.19
C ARG A 128 -1.65 -16.35 -0.95
N PRO A 129 -0.33 -16.55 -1.08
CA PRO A 129 0.60 -16.30 0.00
C PRO A 129 0.50 -14.85 0.50
N HIS A 130 0.34 -14.68 1.81
CA HIS A 130 0.31 -13.36 2.45
C HIS A 130 1.73 -12.94 2.82
N LEU A 131 2.03 -11.66 2.65
CA LEU A 131 3.31 -11.05 2.95
C LEU A 131 3.19 -10.18 4.19
N GLU A 132 4.21 -10.21 5.05
CA GLU A 132 4.34 -9.22 6.12
C GLU A 132 4.92 -7.89 5.59
N SER A 133 5.80 -7.94 4.60
CA SER A 133 6.37 -6.78 3.93
C SER A 133 6.61 -7.11 2.46
N TYR A 134 6.08 -6.29 1.56
CA TYR A 134 6.39 -6.39 0.14
C TYR A 134 7.80 -5.91 -0.17
N SER A 135 8.46 -6.58 -1.12
CA SER A 135 9.56 -5.99 -1.89
C SER A 135 9.60 -6.58 -3.29
N SER A 136 9.75 -5.76 -4.33
CA SER A 136 9.86 -6.24 -5.72
C SER A 136 10.98 -7.28 -5.87
N GLN A 137 12.12 -7.06 -5.20
CA GLN A 137 13.26 -7.99 -5.23
C GLN A 137 13.23 -9.01 -4.07
N GLY A 138 12.05 -9.27 -3.52
CA GLY A 138 11.85 -10.20 -2.41
C GLY A 138 12.11 -11.66 -2.78
N SER A 139 12.23 -12.52 -1.76
CA SER A 139 12.50 -13.96 -1.89
C SER A 139 11.42 -14.75 -2.63
N HIS A 140 10.26 -14.15 -2.89
CA HIS A 140 9.19 -14.74 -3.71
C HIS A 140 9.55 -14.81 -5.20
N GLY A 141 10.59 -14.12 -5.67
CA GLY A 141 11.05 -14.19 -7.07
C GLY A 141 10.05 -13.63 -8.08
N MET A 142 9.16 -12.73 -7.64
CA MET A 142 8.12 -12.09 -8.46
C MET A 142 8.37 -10.57 -8.51
N PRO A 143 9.31 -10.10 -9.34
CA PRO A 143 9.57 -8.67 -9.47
C PRO A 143 8.40 -7.96 -10.12
N TYR A 144 8.11 -6.74 -9.63
CA TYR A 144 7.15 -5.84 -10.26
C TYR A 144 7.50 -5.65 -11.73
N MET A 145 6.50 -5.79 -12.60
CA MET A 145 6.65 -5.59 -14.04
C MET A 145 5.87 -4.36 -14.44
N ASP A 146 6.59 -3.35 -14.93
CA ASP A 146 5.95 -2.13 -15.44
C ASP A 146 5.09 -2.45 -16.65
N SER A 147 3.96 -1.77 -16.71
CA SER A 147 2.91 -2.04 -17.65
C SER A 147 2.85 -0.89 -18.65
N ASN A 148 3.73 -0.91 -19.65
CA ASN A 148 3.89 0.13 -20.67
C ASN A 148 2.68 0.26 -21.65
N ASN A 149 1.47 -0.17 -21.29
CA ASN A 149 0.33 -0.25 -22.22
C ASN A 149 -0.97 0.29 -21.61
N GLU A 150 -1.86 0.79 -22.47
CA GLU A 150 -3.17 1.34 -22.09
C GLU A 150 -4.19 0.26 -21.66
N SER A 151 -3.90 -1.04 -21.84
CA SER A 151 -4.81 -2.18 -21.54
C SER A 151 -4.75 -2.69 -20.08
N VAL A 152 -4.01 -2.00 -19.21
CA VAL A 152 -3.59 -2.57 -17.92
C VAL A 152 -4.73 -2.69 -16.94
N ILE A 153 -5.62 -1.70 -16.89
CA ILE A 153 -6.75 -1.73 -15.95
C ILE A 153 -7.71 -2.89 -16.30
N ASP A 154 -7.99 -3.10 -17.59
CA ASP A 154 -8.82 -4.23 -18.05
C ASP A 154 -8.17 -5.58 -17.70
N ASP A 155 -6.85 -5.70 -17.91
CA ASP A 155 -6.07 -6.88 -17.56
C ASP A 155 -6.04 -7.15 -16.04
N LEU A 156 -6.03 -6.09 -15.22
CA LEU A 156 -6.05 -6.18 -13.76
C LEU A 156 -7.44 -6.60 -13.25
N ASP A 157 -8.51 -6.04 -13.83
CA ASP A 157 -9.89 -6.36 -13.47
C ASP A 157 -10.20 -7.84 -13.66
N ASP A 158 -9.76 -8.43 -14.76
CA ASP A 158 -9.99 -9.85 -15.07
C ASP A 158 -9.33 -10.80 -14.08
N ASP A 159 -8.24 -10.39 -13.43
CA ASP A 159 -7.54 -11.20 -12.42
C ASP A 159 -8.07 -10.94 -11.00
N VAL A 160 -8.41 -9.68 -10.69
CA VAL A 160 -8.58 -9.19 -9.32
C VAL A 160 -10.03 -8.92 -8.94
N MET A 161 -10.82 -8.37 -9.86
CA MET A 161 -12.18 -7.92 -9.59
C MET A 161 -13.20 -9.05 -9.80
N PRO A 162 -14.25 -9.13 -8.98
CA PRO A 162 -15.36 -10.03 -9.27
C PRO A 162 -16.02 -9.64 -10.59
N LYS A 163 -16.47 -10.64 -11.35
CA LYS A 163 -17.22 -10.40 -12.59
C LYS A 163 -18.46 -9.57 -12.26
N LYS A 164 -18.66 -8.46 -13.00
CA LYS A 164 -19.90 -7.70 -12.93
C LYS A 164 -21.07 -8.62 -13.33
N PRO A 165 -22.19 -8.59 -12.60
CA PRO A 165 -23.35 -9.43 -12.86
C PRO A 165 -23.97 -9.17 -14.24
#